data_AF-I1QFK6-F1
#
_entry.id   AF-I1QFK6-F1
#
_cell.length_a   1.000
_cell.length_b   1.000
_cell.length_c   1.000
_cell.angle_alpha   90.00
_cell.angle_beta   90.00
_cell.angle_gamma   90.00
#
_symmetry.space_group_name_H-M   'P 1'
#
loop_
_entity.id
_entity.type
_entity.pdbx_description
1 polymer ?
#
loop_
_entity_poly.entity_id
_entity_poly.type
_entity_poly.pdbx_seq_one_letter_code
_entity_poly.pdbx_strand_id
1 'polypeptide(L)'
;ATVFAVAATKYAKESYESTMEAAFRALQNASLPGDERAACAACRDTYYAQARSSTVAAMNLLAECSLGQLGGEYANAADAIKACRDAQSKLQSPAIYGLAVSDLMVAALASGLGELVIAKQ
;
A
#
# COMPACT_ATOMS: atom_id res chain seq x y z
N ALA A 1 11.83 -18.66 -5.22
CA ALA A 1 11.57 -17.22 -5.43
C ALA A 1 10.08 -16.94 -5.36
N THR A 2 9.26 -17.67 -6.11
CA THR A 2 7.80 -17.47 -6.17
C THR A 2 7.09 -17.50 -4.82
N VAL A 3 7.41 -18.46 -3.93
CA VAL A 3 6.83 -18.51 -2.57
C VAL A 3 7.15 -17.26 -1.75
N PHE A 4 8.38 -16.72 -1.85
CA PHE A 4 8.77 -15.49 -1.16
C PHE A 4 8.07 -14.25 -1.76
N ALA A 5 7.91 -14.19 -3.08
CA ALA A 5 7.16 -13.11 -3.73
C ALA A 5 5.68 -13.12 -3.31
N VAL A 6 5.05 -14.30 -3.27
CA VAL A 6 3.67 -14.45 -2.78
C VAL A 6 3.55 -14.05 -1.31
N ALA A 7 4.48 -14.50 -0.46
CA ALA A 7 4.49 -14.15 0.96
C ALA A 7 4.65 -12.63 1.18
N ALA A 8 5.57 -11.99 0.46
CA ALA A 8 5.79 -10.55 0.55
C ALA A 8 4.60 -9.74 0.03
N THR A 9 3.99 -10.17 -1.07
CA THR A 9 2.79 -9.51 -1.63
C THR A 9 1.60 -9.64 -0.67
N LYS A 10 1.41 -10.82 -0.06
CA LYS A 10 0.40 -11.02 0.97
C LYS A 10 0.65 -10.13 2.20
N TYR A 11 1.90 -10.06 2.64
CA TYR A 11 2.29 -9.19 3.75
C TYR A 11 2.02 -7.70 3.44
N ALA A 12 2.31 -7.24 2.21
CA ALA A 12 1.97 -5.90 1.77
C ALA A 12 0.47 -5.62 1.88
N LYS A 13 -0.38 -6.53 1.38
CA LYS A 13 -1.84 -6.41 1.50
C LYS A 13 -2.28 -6.27 2.95
N GLU A 14 -1.77 -7.13 3.85
CA GLU A 14 -2.14 -7.12 5.27
C GLU A 14 -1.68 -5.83 5.97
N SER A 15 -0.48 -5.34 5.64
CA SER A 15 0.04 -4.06 6.13
C SER A 15 -0.86 -2.91 5.69
N TYR A 16 -1.27 -2.91 4.41
CA TYR A 16 -2.16 -1.88 3.86
C TYR A 16 -3.53 -1.90 4.53
N GLU A 17 -4.12 -3.07 4.74
CA GLU A 17 -5.39 -3.23 5.46
C GLU A 17 -5.27 -2.75 6.92
N SER A 18 -4.12 -2.97 7.57
CA SER A 18 -3.85 -2.45 8.92
C SER A 18 -3.78 -0.92 8.94
N THR A 19 -3.14 -0.29 7.95
CA THR A 19 -3.11 1.18 7.88
C THR A 19 -4.47 1.77 7.52
N MET A 20 -5.29 1.10 6.69
CA MET A 20 -6.68 1.49 6.46
C MET A 20 -7.49 1.51 7.77
N GLU A 21 -7.32 0.50 8.62
CA GLU A 21 -7.96 0.43 9.94
C GLU A 21 -7.44 1.53 10.87
N ALA A 22 -6.15 1.85 10.85
CA ALA A 22 -5.59 2.98 11.60
C ALA A 22 -6.19 4.32 11.13
N ALA A 23 -6.32 4.52 9.82
CA ALA A 23 -6.99 5.68 9.24
C ALA A 23 -8.46 5.76 9.66
N PHE A 24 -9.18 4.61 9.64
CA PHE A 24 -10.55 4.52 10.13
C PHE A 24 -10.66 4.94 11.60
N ARG A 25 -9.75 4.48 12.46
CA ARG A 25 -9.71 4.86 13.88
C ARG A 25 -9.42 6.34 14.07
N ALA A 26 -8.49 6.91 13.30
CA ALA A 26 -8.22 8.35 13.34
C ALA A 26 -9.49 9.17 13.03
N LEU A 27 -10.27 8.73 12.03
CA LEU A 27 -11.53 9.38 11.64
C LEU A 27 -12.62 9.34 12.72
N GLN A 28 -12.53 8.43 13.70
CA GLN A 28 -13.45 8.39 14.85
C GLN A 28 -13.19 9.51 15.86
N ASN A 29 -12.04 10.19 15.79
CA ASN A 29 -11.76 11.34 16.63
C ASN A 29 -12.58 12.55 16.16
N ALA A 30 -13.59 12.95 16.94
CA ALA A 30 -14.43 14.11 16.65
C ALA A 30 -13.61 15.42 16.57
N SER A 31 -12.54 15.52 17.37
CA SER A 31 -11.67 16.69 17.44
C SER A 31 -10.60 16.73 16.34
N LEU A 32 -10.58 15.76 15.41
CA LEU A 32 -9.64 15.76 14.30
C LEU A 32 -9.83 17.02 13.44
N PRO A 33 -8.77 17.78 13.13
CA PRO A 33 -8.83 18.92 12.23
C PRO A 33 -9.41 18.55 10.85
N GLY A 34 -10.02 19.53 10.17
CA GLY A 34 -10.66 19.32 8.86
C GLY A 34 -9.72 18.73 7.80
N ASP A 35 -8.54 19.33 7.64
CA ASP A 35 -7.53 18.88 6.67
C ASP A 35 -6.98 17.49 7.00
N GLU A 36 -6.77 17.20 8.28
CA GLU A 36 -6.32 15.89 8.74
C GLU A 36 -7.40 14.82 8.51
N ARG A 37 -8.67 15.15 8.77
CA ARG A 37 -9.82 14.29 8.47
C ARG A 37 -9.91 14.01 6.97
N ALA A 38 -9.78 15.03 6.13
CA ALA A 38 -9.79 14.87 4.69
C ALA A 38 -8.64 13.99 4.19
N ALA A 39 -7.43 14.20 4.74
CA ALA A 39 -6.27 13.40 4.39
C ALA A 39 -6.40 11.93 4.83
N CYS A 40 -6.91 11.66 6.04
CA CYS A 40 -7.17 10.29 6.50
C CYS A 40 -8.25 9.60 5.66
N ALA A 41 -9.31 10.31 5.28
CA ALA A 41 -10.35 9.78 4.40
C ALA A 41 -9.79 9.46 3.01
N ALA A 42 -9.04 10.37 2.39
CA ALA A 42 -8.39 10.14 1.09
C ALA A 42 -7.41 8.96 1.14
N CYS A 43 -6.59 8.88 2.20
CA CYS A 43 -5.71 7.74 2.44
C CYS A 43 -6.49 6.42 2.48
N ARG A 44 -7.55 6.32 3.30
CA ARG A 44 -8.32 5.08 3.43
C ARG A 44 -9.09 4.73 2.16
N ASP A 45 -9.91 5.65 1.67
CA ASP A 45 -10.96 5.38 0.69
C ASP A 45 -10.46 5.41 -0.75
N THR A 46 -9.33 6.07 -1.01
CA THR A 46 -8.75 6.19 -2.36
C THR A 46 -7.41 5.49 -2.43
N TYR A 47 -6.42 5.97 -1.68
CA TYR A 47 -5.03 5.53 -1.88
C TYR A 47 -4.79 4.10 -1.43
N TYR A 48 -5.15 3.74 -0.19
CA TYR A 48 -4.99 2.38 0.30
C TYR A 48 -5.97 1.40 -0.33
N ALA A 49 -7.19 1.84 -0.68
CA ALA A 49 -8.12 1.03 -1.45
C ALA A 49 -7.52 0.63 -2.82
N GLN A 50 -6.89 1.58 -3.52
CA GLN A 50 -6.16 1.33 -4.77
C GLN A 50 -4.94 0.42 -4.54
N ALA A 51 -4.09 0.71 -3.55
CA ALA A 51 -2.91 -0.09 -3.26
C ALA A 51 -3.26 -1.54 -2.92
N ARG A 52 -4.32 -1.74 -2.14
CA ARG A 52 -4.87 -3.06 -1.83
C ARG A 52 -5.36 -3.77 -3.10
N SER A 53 -6.11 -3.09 -3.96
CA SER A 53 -6.60 -3.64 -5.23
C SER A 53 -5.44 -4.11 -6.12
N SER A 54 -4.44 -3.27 -6.33
CA SER A 54 -3.26 -3.64 -7.12
C SER A 54 -2.46 -4.79 -6.51
N THR A 55 -2.36 -4.83 -5.18
CA THR A 55 -1.68 -5.96 -4.50
C THR A 55 -2.44 -7.28 -4.68
N VAL A 56 -3.78 -7.24 -4.65
CA VAL A 56 -4.61 -8.43 -4.96
C VAL A 56 -4.43 -8.85 -6.42
N ALA A 57 -4.38 -7.90 -7.36
CA ALA A 57 -4.09 -8.20 -8.76
C ALA A 57 -2.71 -8.86 -8.92
N ALA A 58 -1.67 -8.32 -8.27
CA ALA A 58 -0.34 -8.91 -8.24
C ALA A 58 -0.33 -10.35 -7.69
N MET A 59 -1.11 -10.64 -6.64
CA MET A 59 -1.24 -12.00 -6.12
C MET A 59 -1.86 -12.96 -7.15
N ASN A 60 -2.89 -12.53 -7.87
CA ASN A 60 -3.52 -13.34 -8.92
C ASN A 60 -2.54 -13.61 -10.07
N LEU A 61 -1.80 -12.59 -10.51
CA LEU A 61 -0.76 -12.72 -11.54
C LEU A 61 0.34 -13.71 -11.13
N LEU A 62 0.77 -13.67 -9.86
CA LEU A 62 1.73 -14.64 -9.31
C LEU A 62 1.16 -16.07 -9.30
N ALA A 63 -0.13 -16.23 -8.97
CA ALA A 63 -0.79 -17.53 -8.94
C ALA A 63 -0.96 -18.13 -10.36
N GLU A 64 -1.26 -17.28 -11.33
CA GLU A 64 -1.44 -17.64 -12.74
C GLU A 64 -0.11 -17.72 -13.53
N CYS A 65 1.02 -17.40 -12.87
CA CYS A 65 2.33 -17.23 -13.51
C CYS A 65 2.33 -16.21 -14.68
N SER A 66 1.40 -15.25 -14.67
CA SER A 66 1.26 -14.19 -15.66
C SER A 66 2.09 -12.96 -15.27
N LEU A 67 3.40 -13.01 -15.53
CA LEU A 67 4.34 -12.04 -14.95
C LEU A 67 4.45 -10.70 -15.68
N GLY A 68 3.95 -10.60 -16.92
CA GLY A 68 4.12 -9.40 -17.75
C GLY A 68 3.49 -8.12 -17.18
N GLN A 69 2.48 -8.24 -16.31
CA GLN A 69 1.78 -7.12 -15.68
C GLN A 69 2.20 -6.88 -14.22
N LEU A 70 3.00 -7.78 -13.64
CA LEU A 70 3.29 -7.81 -12.21
C LEU A 70 3.99 -6.53 -11.73
N GLY A 71 4.99 -6.06 -12.48
CA GLY A 71 5.71 -4.82 -12.15
C GLY A 71 4.79 -3.58 -12.17
N GLY A 72 3.81 -3.54 -13.07
CA GLY A 72 2.82 -2.46 -13.13
C GLY A 72 1.94 -2.40 -11.88
N GLU A 73 1.50 -3.56 -11.38
CA GLU A 73 0.69 -3.61 -10.16
C GLU A 73 1.48 -3.21 -8.91
N TYR A 74 2.76 -3.58 -8.80
CA TYR A 74 3.59 -3.10 -7.69
C TYR A 74 3.84 -1.59 -7.76
N ALA A 75 4.10 -1.05 -8.96
CA ALA A 75 4.27 0.40 -9.14
C ALA A 75 3.00 1.16 -8.76
N ASN A 76 1.83 0.71 -9.23
CA ASN A 76 0.53 1.30 -8.89
C ASN A 76 0.28 1.29 -7.38
N ALA A 77 0.60 0.18 -6.70
CA ALA A 77 0.47 0.10 -5.25
C ALA A 77 1.42 1.10 -4.54
N ALA A 78 2.69 1.12 -4.92
CA ALA A 78 3.68 2.02 -4.32
C ALA A 78 3.32 3.51 -4.54
N ASP A 79 2.86 3.88 -5.73
CA ASP A 79 2.43 5.26 -6.03
C ASP A 79 1.23 5.69 -5.19
N ALA A 80 0.28 4.79 -4.98
CA ALA A 80 -0.86 5.08 -4.12
C ALA A 80 -0.44 5.26 -2.64
N ILE A 81 0.43 4.40 -2.09
CA ILE A 81 0.97 4.59 -0.73
C ILE A 81 1.75 5.91 -0.63
N LYS A 82 2.54 6.24 -1.66
CA LYS A 82 3.28 7.50 -1.73
C LYS A 82 2.34 8.71 -1.74
N ALA A 83 1.22 8.65 -2.46
CA ALA A 83 0.21 9.70 -2.46
C ALA A 83 -0.37 9.94 -1.05
N CYS A 84 -0.64 8.87 -0.28
CA CYS A 84 -1.04 9.02 1.12
C CYS A 84 0.06 9.66 1.98
N ARG A 85 1.31 9.18 1.85
CA ARG A 85 2.46 9.75 2.56
C ARG A 85 2.61 11.24 2.28
N ASP A 86 2.48 11.64 1.01
CA ASP A 86 2.57 13.03 0.56
C ASP A 86 1.43 13.88 1.10
N ALA A 87 0.19 13.37 1.12
CA ALA A 87 -0.95 14.04 1.72
C ALA A 87 -0.75 14.27 3.23
N GLN A 88 -0.28 13.25 3.95
CA GLN A 88 -0.01 13.34 5.38
C GLN A 88 1.17 14.27 5.70
N SER A 89 2.21 14.30 4.87
CA SER A 89 3.40 15.13 5.11
C SER A 89 3.15 16.64 5.17
N LYS A 90 2.01 17.09 4.64
CA LYS A 90 1.61 18.51 4.60
C LYS A 90 0.88 18.95 5.87
N LEU A 91 0.57 18.03 6.77
CA LEU A 91 -0.21 18.29 7.98
C LEU A 91 0.69 18.65 9.15
N GLN A 92 0.17 19.48 10.06
CA GLN A 92 0.89 19.88 11.28
C GLN A 92 1.05 18.71 12.28
N SER A 93 0.07 17.81 12.32
CA SER A 93 0.07 16.62 13.18
C SER A 93 -0.50 15.45 12.39
N PRO A 94 0.30 14.72 11.59
CA PRO A 94 -0.23 13.66 10.76
C PRO A 94 -0.52 12.37 11.55
N ALA A 95 -1.78 11.91 11.54
CA ALA A 95 -2.19 10.68 12.21
C ALA A 95 -1.49 9.40 11.71
N ILE A 96 -1.22 9.28 10.40
CA ILE A 96 -0.80 8.01 9.80
C ILE A 96 0.46 8.12 8.92
N TYR A 97 1.18 9.24 8.96
CA TYR A 97 2.40 9.45 8.14
C TYR A 97 3.44 8.34 8.34
N GLY A 98 3.73 7.97 9.59
CA GLY A 98 4.72 6.94 9.90
C GLY A 98 4.34 5.56 9.34
N LEU A 99 3.05 5.24 9.31
CA LEU A 99 2.53 4.00 8.72
C LEU A 99 2.71 4.01 7.20
N ALA A 100 2.38 5.12 6.53
CA ALA A 100 2.59 5.26 5.09
C ALA A 100 4.07 5.16 4.68
N VAL A 101 4.99 5.67 5.51
CA VAL A 101 6.43 5.49 5.29
C VAL A 101 6.83 4.01 5.42
N SER A 102 6.35 3.33 6.45
CA SER A 102 6.60 1.89 6.65
C SER A 102 6.06 1.07 5.47
N ASP A 103 4.84 1.37 5.02
CA ASP A 103 4.21 0.68 3.91
C ASP A 103 4.95 0.86 2.58
N LEU A 104 5.66 1.97 2.35
CA LEU A 104 6.55 2.11 1.19
C LEU A 104 7.72 1.13 1.23
N MET A 105 8.26 0.83 2.40
CA MET A 105 9.32 -0.19 2.54
C MET A 105 8.76 -1.59 2.28
N VAL A 106 7.53 -1.85 2.73
CA VAL A 106 6.83 -3.11 2.45
C VAL A 106 6.52 -3.26 0.96
N ALA A 107 6.09 -2.18 0.29
CA ALA A 107 5.88 -2.15 -1.16
C ALA A 107 7.17 -2.47 -1.92
N ALA A 108 8.29 -1.85 -1.52
CA ALA A 108 9.60 -2.09 -2.14
C ALA A 108 10.06 -3.53 -1.96
N LEU A 109 9.84 -4.13 -0.78
CA LEU A 109 10.14 -5.54 -0.53
C LEU A 109 9.32 -6.46 -1.45
N ALA A 110 8.02 -6.20 -1.59
CA ALA A 110 7.14 -6.98 -2.46
C ALA A 110 7.55 -6.86 -3.94
N SER A 111 7.80 -5.63 -4.42
CA SER A 111 8.26 -5.39 -5.80
C SER A 111 9.58 -6.10 -6.09
N GLY A 112 10.58 -5.91 -5.22
CA GLY A 112 11.90 -6.52 -5.42
C GLY A 112 11.84 -8.04 -5.48
N LEU A 113 11.09 -8.68 -4.56
CA LEU A 113 10.91 -10.13 -4.58
C LEU A 113 10.09 -10.61 -5.78
N GLY A 114 9.10 -9.85 -6.22
CA GLY A 114 8.32 -10.12 -7.42
C GLY A 114 9.17 -10.05 -8.70
N GLU A 115 9.95 -8.99 -8.86
CA GLU A 115 10.89 -8.81 -9.98
C GLU A 115 11.94 -9.92 -10.06
N LEU A 116 12.41 -10.42 -8.91
CA LEU A 116 13.27 -11.60 -8.81
C LEU A 116 12.62 -12.88 -9.37
N VAL A 117 11.30 -12.97 -9.40
CA VAL A 117 10.57 -14.06 -10.08
C VAL A 117 10.53 -13.81 -11.58
N ILE A 118 10.31 -12.56 -12.01
CA ILE A 118 10.30 -12.16 -13.43
C ILE A 118 11.66 -12.45 -14.08
N ALA A 119 12.75 -12.05 -13.43
CA ALA A 119 14.11 -12.15 -13.96
C ALA A 119 14.70 -13.57 -13.96
N LYS A 120 14.03 -14.54 -13.32
CA LYS A 120 14.46 -15.94 -13.24
C LYS A 120 13.69 -16.88 -14.17
N GLN A 121 12.78 -16.34 -14.99
CA GLN A 121 12.23 -17.06 -16.13
C GLN A 121 13.24 -17.08 -17.28
#